data_AF-A0A2P6TBZ3-F1
#
_entry.id   AF-A0A2P6TBZ3-F1
#
_cell.length_a   1.000
_cell.length_b   1.000
_cell.length_c   1.000
_cell.angle_alpha   90.00
_cell.angle_beta   90.00
_cell.angle_gamma   90.00
#
_symmetry.space_group_name_H-M   'P 1'
#
loop_
_entity.id
_entity.type
_entity.pdbx_description
1 polymer ?
#
loop_
_entity_poly.entity_id
_entity_poly.type
_entity_poly.pdbx_seq_one_letter_code
_entity_poly.pdbx_strand_id
1 'polypeptide(L)'
;MAVGPGAAVTIDQLQAPPRIDLDGEGLFCLMAVCLAGSEQQELCWCVSNVPDYEFGLGLQVASYMPPSALPPYRLVFLLYRQPGDDPMDLQVAGADAVPRKLNEAAAPTDSLPQQGGRAAFDAKQCAADNCLGHPVAVSWVEVQA
;
A
#
# COMPACT_ATOMS: atom_id res chain seq x y z
N MET A 1 7.36 6.72 12.13
CA MET A 1 7.95 5.65 12.96
C MET A 1 8.73 4.75 12.03
N ALA A 2 10.00 4.47 12.33
CA ALA A 2 10.73 3.43 11.59
C ALA A 2 10.36 2.09 12.23
N VAL A 3 9.76 1.18 11.45
CA VAL A 3 9.31 -0.11 11.95
C VAL A 3 10.05 -1.20 11.20
N GLY A 4 10.83 -1.99 11.94
CA GLY A 4 11.55 -3.13 11.38
C GLY A 4 10.61 -4.31 11.11
N PRO A 5 11.00 -5.26 10.23
CA PRO A 5 10.20 -6.43 9.92
C PRO A 5 9.85 -7.23 11.18
N GLY A 6 8.57 -7.55 11.36
CA GLY A 6 8.07 -8.34 12.49
C GLY A 6 7.97 -7.58 13.81
N ALA A 7 8.17 -6.25 13.82
CA ALA A 7 7.96 -5.48 15.03
C ALA A 7 6.46 -5.46 15.41
N ALA A 8 6.20 -5.57 16.71
CA ALA A 8 4.86 -5.41 17.26
C ALA A 8 4.49 -3.92 17.31
N VAL A 9 3.32 -3.56 16.77
CA VAL A 9 2.79 -2.20 16.80
C VAL A 9 1.34 -2.20 17.28
N THR A 10 0.91 -1.08 17.87
CA THR A 10 -0.49 -0.89 18.29
C THR A 10 -1.31 -0.26 17.17
N ILE A 11 -2.64 -0.41 17.22
CA ILE A 11 -3.57 0.22 16.26
C ILE A 11 -3.39 1.75 16.21
N ASP A 12 -3.10 2.37 17.35
CA ASP A 12 -2.87 3.83 17.43
C ASP A 12 -1.63 4.26 16.63
N GLN A 13 -0.62 3.41 16.54
CA GLN A 13 0.60 3.68 15.76
C GLN A 13 0.37 3.55 14.26
N LEU A 14 -0.75 2.94 13.85
CA LEU A 14 -1.16 2.73 12.46
C LEU A 14 -2.18 3.75 11.96
N GLN A 15 -2.44 4.84 12.69
CA GLN A 15 -3.37 5.86 12.22
C GLN A 15 -2.81 6.71 11.06
N ALA A 16 -1.50 6.68 10.83
CA ALA A 16 -0.82 7.39 9.75
C ALA A 16 0.04 6.44 8.92
N PRO A 17 0.26 6.73 7.62
CA PRO A 17 1.15 5.92 6.80
C PRO A 17 2.58 5.92 7.39
N PRO A 18 3.30 4.79 7.30
CA PRO A 18 4.68 4.74 7.76
C PRO A 18 5.58 5.59 6.85
N ARG A 19 6.74 5.97 7.39
CA ARG A 19 7.84 6.49 6.56
C ARG A 19 8.60 5.31 6.01
N ILE A 20 8.90 5.36 4.72
CA ILE A 20 9.68 4.35 4.01
C ILE A 20 10.97 5.04 3.56
N ASP A 21 12.11 4.44 3.89
CA ASP A 21 13.44 4.96 3.66
C ASP A 21 14.24 3.88 2.92
N LEU A 22 14.45 4.09 1.62
CA LEU A 22 15.03 3.13 0.68
C LEU A 22 15.82 3.91 -0.39
N ASP A 23 16.88 3.30 -0.92
CA ASP A 23 17.75 3.87 -1.95
C ASP A 23 17.62 3.13 -3.28
N GLY A 24 17.58 3.87 -4.39
CA GLY A 24 17.61 3.32 -5.76
C GLY A 24 16.87 4.17 -6.79
N GLU A 25 16.99 3.77 -8.05
CA GLU A 25 16.57 4.54 -9.21
C GLU A 25 15.38 3.90 -9.95
N GLY A 26 14.47 4.73 -10.44
CA GLY A 26 13.33 4.35 -11.28
C GLY A 26 11.97 4.59 -10.64
N LEU A 27 10.93 4.03 -11.25
CA LEU A 27 9.56 4.12 -10.73
C LEU A 27 9.20 2.91 -9.87
N PHE A 28 8.55 3.16 -8.75
CA PHE A 28 8.14 2.14 -7.79
C PHE A 28 6.65 2.21 -7.48
N CYS A 29 6.11 1.05 -7.12
CA CYS A 29 4.77 0.88 -6.59
C CYS A 29 4.83 0.26 -5.19
N LEU A 30 4.14 0.86 -4.24
CA LEU A 30 3.95 0.34 -2.89
C LEU A 30 2.50 -0.11 -2.72
N MET A 31 2.32 -1.32 -2.20
CA MET A 31 1.04 -1.83 -1.73
C MET A 31 1.15 -2.17 -0.24
N ALA A 32 0.24 -1.65 0.59
CA ALA A 32 0.07 -2.07 1.97
C ALA A 32 -1.18 -2.96 2.08
N VAL A 33 -0.99 -4.18 2.59
CA VAL A 33 -2.01 -5.23 2.62
C VAL A 33 -2.13 -5.78 4.03
N CYS A 34 -3.33 -5.78 4.59
CA CYS A 34 -3.62 -6.49 5.82
C CYS A 34 -3.84 -7.98 5.54
N LEU A 35 -3.21 -8.83 6.34
CA LEU A 35 -3.40 -10.27 6.38
C LEU A 35 -4.03 -10.63 7.74
N ALA A 36 -5.31 -10.96 7.73
CA ALA A 36 -6.04 -11.44 8.89
C ALA A 36 -6.57 -12.86 8.64
N GLY A 37 -6.26 -13.80 9.55
CA GLY A 37 -6.60 -15.21 9.36
C GLY A 37 -5.85 -15.86 8.18
N SER A 38 -6.37 -16.96 7.64
CA SER A 38 -5.62 -17.80 6.70
C SER A 38 -5.54 -17.25 5.26
N GLU A 39 -6.50 -16.45 4.80
CA GLU A 39 -6.56 -16.04 3.37
C GLU A 39 -7.19 -14.67 3.10
N GLN A 40 -7.60 -13.91 4.12
CA GLN A 40 -8.22 -12.61 3.89
C GLN A 40 -7.16 -11.52 3.77
N GLN A 41 -7.01 -11.04 2.54
CA GLN A 41 -6.22 -9.87 2.19
C GLN A 41 -7.13 -8.64 2.05
N GLU A 42 -6.74 -7.54 2.68
CA GLU A 42 -7.41 -6.25 2.57
C GLU A 42 -6.40 -5.18 2.11
N LEU A 43 -6.75 -4.41 1.07
CA LEU A 43 -5.91 -3.31 0.60
C LEU A 43 -6.03 -2.09 1.53
N CYS A 44 -4.95 -1.78 2.24
CA CYS A 44 -4.88 -0.64 3.14
C CYS A 44 -4.37 0.61 2.43
N TRP A 45 -3.40 0.49 1.52
CA TRP A 45 -2.78 1.63 0.84
C TRP A 45 -2.17 1.22 -0.49
N CYS A 46 -2.23 2.09 -1.50
CA CYS A 46 -1.54 1.88 -2.76
C CYS A 46 -1.02 3.20 -3.33
N VAL A 47 0.28 3.25 -3.62
CA VAL A 47 0.94 4.37 -4.28
C VAL A 47 1.73 3.80 -5.46
N SER A 48 1.61 4.41 -6.63
CA SER A 48 2.33 4.07 -7.86
C SER A 48 3.17 5.25 -8.31
N ASN A 49 3.98 5.05 -9.35
CA ASN A 49 4.79 6.07 -9.99
C ASN A 49 5.63 6.85 -8.98
N VAL A 50 6.16 6.17 -7.95
CA VAL A 50 7.06 6.76 -6.95
C VAL A 50 8.45 6.85 -7.58
N PRO A 51 8.96 8.04 -7.92
CA PRO A 51 10.29 8.18 -8.47
C PRO A 51 11.32 8.07 -7.35
N ASP A 52 12.34 7.22 -7.51
CA ASP A 52 13.53 7.17 -6.66
C ASP A 52 13.22 7.13 -5.15
N TYR A 53 12.15 6.41 -4.78
CA TYR A 53 11.59 6.32 -3.42
C TYR A 53 11.08 7.64 -2.80
N GLU A 54 10.95 8.71 -3.58
CA GLU A 54 10.30 9.95 -3.17
C GLU A 54 8.78 9.80 -3.12
N PHE A 55 8.26 9.12 -2.09
CA PHE A 55 6.83 8.81 -1.94
C PHE A 55 5.91 10.02 -2.04
N GLY A 56 6.39 11.22 -1.66
CA GLY A 56 5.64 12.46 -1.81
C GLY A 56 5.31 12.83 -3.26
N LEU A 57 6.14 12.40 -4.22
CA LEU A 57 5.94 12.61 -5.65
C LEU A 57 5.13 11.50 -6.32
N GLY A 58 4.92 10.38 -5.61
CA GLY A 58 4.14 9.26 -6.07
C GLY A 58 2.67 9.58 -6.28
N LEU A 59 2.04 8.78 -7.13
CA LEU A 59 0.63 8.82 -7.44
C LEU A 59 -0.15 7.90 -6.49
N GLN A 60 -0.96 8.49 -5.62
CA GLN A 60 -1.86 7.72 -4.76
C GLN A 60 -2.96 7.08 -5.60
N VAL A 61 -2.99 5.74 -5.61
CA VAL A 61 -4.00 4.94 -6.31
C VAL A 61 -5.11 4.55 -5.33
N ALA A 62 -4.75 4.24 -4.09
CA ALA A 62 -5.71 4.00 -3.01
C ALA A 62 -5.22 4.69 -1.74
N SER A 63 -6.04 5.57 -1.15
CA SER A 63 -5.72 6.29 0.09
C SER A 63 -5.46 5.34 1.25
N TYR A 64 -4.57 5.72 2.17
CA TYR A 64 -4.27 4.95 3.37
C TYR A 64 -5.52 4.79 4.23
N MET A 65 -5.86 3.55 4.57
CA MET A 65 -6.90 3.21 5.53
C MET A 65 -6.35 2.14 6.48
N PRO A 66 -6.45 2.35 7.80
CA PRO A 66 -6.18 1.31 8.76
C PRO A 66 -7.01 0.06 8.42
N PRO A 67 -6.46 -1.14 8.63
CA PRO A 67 -7.21 -2.38 8.44
C PRO A 67 -8.52 -2.40 9.22
N SER A 68 -9.56 -2.99 8.64
CA SER A 68 -10.84 -3.22 9.33
C SER A 68 -10.85 -4.48 10.20
N ALA A 69 -9.86 -5.36 9.99
CA ALA A 69 -9.67 -6.56 10.78
C ALA A 69 -9.38 -6.25 12.26
N LEU A 70 -9.92 -7.09 13.16
CA LEU A 70 -9.52 -7.09 14.56
C LEU A 70 -8.16 -7.79 14.72
N PRO A 71 -7.26 -7.30 15.60
CA PRO A 71 -6.03 -8.02 15.92
C PRO A 71 -6.31 -9.45 16.45
N PRO A 72 -5.36 -10.39 16.28
CA PRO A 72 -4.06 -10.19 15.67
C PRO A 72 -4.09 -10.26 14.14
N TYR A 73 -3.35 -9.37 13.49
CA TYR A 73 -3.15 -9.39 12.04
C TYR A 73 -1.76 -8.88 11.67
N ARG A 74 -1.37 -9.09 10.41
CA ARG A 74 -0.13 -8.51 9.86
C ARG A 74 -0.48 -7.43 8.85
N LEU A 75 0.15 -6.28 8.98
CA LEU A 75 0.14 -5.28 7.90
C LEU A 75 1.46 -5.43 7.13
N VAL A 76 1.35 -5.83 5.88
CA VAL A 76 2.47 -6.12 4.99
C VAL A 76 2.64 -5.01 3.97
N PHE A 77 3.87 -4.55 3.79
CA PHE A 77 4.26 -3.54 2.82
C PHE A 77 5.07 -4.24 1.72
N LEU A 78 4.52 -4.23 0.51
CA LEU A 78 5.10 -4.82 -0.68
C LEU A 78 5.55 -3.68 -1.60
N LEU A 79 6.83 -3.67 -1.95
CA LEU A 79 7.39 -2.69 -2.86
C LEU A 79 7.81 -3.36 -4.15
N TYR A 80 7.33 -2.84 -5.27
CA TYR A 80 7.59 -3.32 -6.61
C TYR A 80 8.35 -2.26 -7.40
N ARG A 81 9.29 -2.70 -8.24
CA ARG A 81 9.82 -1.85 -9.30
C ARG A 81 8.86 -1.92 -10.49
N GLN A 82 8.45 -0.77 -11.00
CA GLN A 82 7.60 -0.71 -12.19
C GLN A 82 8.39 -1.06 -13.46
N PRO A 83 7.73 -1.61 -14.49
CA PRO A 83 8.36 -1.85 -15.76
C PRO A 83 8.64 -0.53 -16.49
N GLY A 84 9.91 -0.28 -16.80
CA GLY A 84 10.33 0.91 -17.53
C GLY A 84 10.40 2.18 -16.67
N ASP A 85 10.64 3.31 -17.34
CA ASP A 85 10.87 4.61 -16.72
C ASP A 85 9.69 5.58 -16.89
N ASP A 86 8.66 5.16 -17.63
CA ASP A 86 7.45 5.96 -17.88
C ASP A 86 6.35 5.66 -16.83
N PRO A 87 5.57 6.68 -16.41
CA PRO A 87 4.42 6.48 -15.53
C PRO A 87 3.42 5.47 -16.09
N MET A 88 2.85 4.66 -15.22
CA MET A 88 1.82 3.68 -15.57
C MET A 88 0.49 3.95 -14.87
N ASP A 89 -0.60 3.60 -15.53
CA ASP A 89 -1.94 3.62 -14.96
C ASP A 89 -2.24 2.30 -14.23
N LEU A 90 -1.85 2.25 -12.95
CA LEU A 90 -2.04 1.06 -12.11
C LEU A 90 -3.54 0.77 -11.92
N GLN A 91 -3.96 -0.43 -12.34
CA GLN A 91 -5.33 -0.91 -12.16
C GLN A 91 -5.46 -1.69 -10.85
N VAL A 92 -6.33 -1.22 -9.97
CA VAL A 92 -6.65 -1.88 -8.70
C VAL A 92 -8.15 -2.18 -8.69
N ALA A 93 -8.50 -3.47 -8.76
CA ALA A 93 -9.89 -3.90 -8.74
C ALA A 93 -10.60 -3.41 -7.47
N GLY A 94 -11.77 -2.78 -7.61
CA GLY A 94 -12.57 -2.31 -6.48
C GLY A 94 -12.09 -1.01 -5.82
N ALA A 95 -10.99 -0.40 -6.27
CA ALA A 95 -10.62 0.95 -5.87
C ALA A 95 -11.16 1.95 -6.89
N ASP A 96 -12.06 2.85 -6.47
CA ASP A 96 -12.29 4.10 -7.20
C ASP A 96 -11.07 4.99 -6.98
N ALA A 97 -10.00 4.67 -7.69
CA ALA A 97 -8.74 5.38 -7.63
C ALA A 97 -8.94 6.76 -8.25
N VAL A 98 -8.88 7.82 -7.44
CA VAL A 98 -8.67 9.17 -7.94
C VAL A 98 -7.17 9.44 -7.85
N PRO A 99 -6.41 9.30 -8.96
CA PRO A 99 -4.98 9.54 -8.96
C PRO A 99 -4.67 10.97 -8.52
N ARG A 100 -3.94 11.13 -7.42
CA ARG A 100 -3.42 12.42 -6.91
C ARG A 100 -1.99 12.26 -6.43
N LYS A 101 -1.16 13.29 -6.57
CA LYS A 101 0.17 13.27 -5.97
C LYS A 101 0.05 13.25 -4.46
N LEU A 102 0.84 12.41 -3.78
CA LEU A 102 0.71 12.21 -2.34
C LEU A 102 0.96 13.50 -1.55
N ASN A 103 1.89 14.35 -1.98
CA ASN A 103 2.17 15.66 -1.38
C ASN A 103 1.08 16.72 -1.60
N GLU A 104 0.17 16.51 -2.57
CA GLU A 104 -0.95 17.39 -2.89
C GLU A 104 -2.28 16.88 -2.27
N ALA A 105 -2.27 15.69 -1.67
CA ALA A 105 -3.43 15.11 -0.98
C ALA A 105 -3.66 15.82 0.37
N ALA A 106 -4.36 16.95 0.35
CA ALA A 106 -4.50 17.86 1.48
C ALA A 106 -5.37 17.35 2.66
N ALA A 107 -6.07 16.23 2.54
CA ALA A 107 -6.89 15.63 3.60
C ALA A 107 -7.31 14.20 3.22
N PRO A 108 -7.71 13.34 4.17
CA PRO A 108 -8.46 12.10 3.88
C PRO A 108 -9.87 12.49 3.38
N THR A 109 -9.94 13.05 2.19
CA THR A 109 -11.18 13.41 1.52
C THR A 109 -11.12 12.84 0.12
N ASP A 110 -11.34 11.52 0.06
CA ASP A 110 -12.16 10.96 -0.98
C ASP A 110 -13.35 10.35 -0.28
N SER A 111 -14.55 10.81 -0.63
CA SER A 111 -15.80 10.15 -0.30
C SER A 111 -15.68 8.70 -0.76
N LEU A 112 -15.45 7.82 0.21
CA LEU A 112 -15.18 6.41 0.00
C LEU A 112 -16.34 5.72 -0.71
N PRO A 113 -16.08 4.88 -1.72
CA PRO A 113 -16.94 3.74 -1.96
C PRO A 113 -16.90 2.88 -0.69
N GLN A 114 -18.06 2.69 -0.07
CA GLN A 114 -18.22 1.93 1.17
C GLN A 114 -17.56 0.56 1.07
N GLN A 115 -16.47 0.33 1.83
CA GLN A 115 -15.92 -0.93 2.38
C GLN A 115 -15.87 -2.22 1.55
N GLY A 116 -16.40 -2.29 0.32
CA GLY A 116 -16.62 -3.53 -0.42
C GLY A 116 -15.54 -3.87 -1.44
N GLY A 117 -14.78 -2.87 -1.92
CA GLY A 117 -13.77 -3.09 -2.97
C GLY A 117 -12.35 -3.35 -2.48
N ARG A 118 -12.09 -3.18 -1.17
CA ARG A 118 -10.76 -3.42 -0.56
C ARG A 118 -10.63 -4.79 0.09
N ALA A 119 -11.75 -5.37 0.53
CA ALA A 119 -11.80 -6.72 1.06
C ALA A 119 -11.64 -7.73 -0.08
N ALA A 120 -10.97 -8.85 0.18
CA ALA A 120 -10.62 -9.85 -0.82
C ALA A 120 -9.71 -9.31 -1.96
N PHE A 121 -8.92 -8.28 -1.67
CA PHE A 121 -7.85 -7.84 -2.56
C PHE A 121 -6.81 -8.96 -2.70
N ASP A 122 -6.33 -9.27 -3.89
CA ASP A 122 -5.22 -10.19 -4.08
C ASP A 122 -4.00 -9.43 -4.61
N ALA A 123 -3.01 -9.23 -3.75
CA ALA A 123 -1.79 -8.50 -4.10
C ALA A 123 -1.00 -9.19 -5.22
N LYS A 124 -1.01 -10.52 -5.27
CA LYS A 124 -0.32 -11.29 -6.29
C LYS A 124 -1.02 -11.17 -7.63
N GLN A 125 -2.35 -11.26 -7.64
CA GLN A 125 -3.13 -11.03 -8.86
C GLN A 125 -2.97 -9.60 -9.37
N CYS A 126 -3.05 -8.60 -8.48
CA CYS A 126 -2.85 -7.20 -8.84
C CYS A 126 -1.45 -6.95 -9.44
N ALA A 127 -0.40 -7.53 -8.86
CA ALA A 127 0.95 -7.44 -9.42
C ALA A 127 1.07 -8.12 -10.79
N ALA A 128 0.39 -9.24 -11.01
CA ALA A 128 0.35 -9.93 -12.30
C ALA A 128 -0.39 -9.12 -13.37
N ASP A 129 -1.57 -8.59 -13.05
CA ASP A 129 -2.40 -7.79 -13.97
C ASP A 129 -1.70 -6.50 -14.41
N ASN A 130 -0.81 -5.96 -13.57
CA ASN A 130 -0.04 -4.74 -13.84
C ASN A 130 1.42 -5.02 -14.22
N CYS A 131 1.81 -6.27 -14.50
CA CYS A 131 3.17 -6.62 -14.92
C CYS A 131 4.28 -6.14 -13.96
N LEU A 132 4.01 -6.07 -12.66
CA LEU A 132 4.97 -5.61 -11.63
C LEU A 132 6.04 -6.66 -11.27
N GLY A 133 5.83 -7.92 -11.64
CA GLY A 133 6.75 -9.01 -11.32
C GLY A 133 6.78 -9.34 -9.82
N HIS A 134 7.98 -9.52 -9.26
CA HIS A 134 8.18 -9.81 -7.84
C HIS A 134 8.49 -8.54 -7.05
N PRO A 135 8.08 -8.46 -5.76
CA PRO A 135 8.45 -7.34 -4.93
C PRO A 135 9.97 -7.28 -4.75
N VAL A 136 10.53 -6.08 -4.89
CA VAL A 136 11.95 -5.79 -4.65
C VAL A 136 12.25 -5.64 -3.16
N ALA A 137 11.24 -5.32 -2.35
CA ALA A 137 11.34 -5.30 -0.90
C ALA A 137 10.00 -5.69 -0.26
N VAL A 138 10.09 -6.34 0.89
CA VAL A 138 8.93 -6.72 1.72
C VAL A 138 9.24 -6.37 3.17
N SER A 139 8.32 -5.68 3.82
CA SER A 139 8.35 -5.46 5.27
C SER A 139 6.98 -5.75 5.85
N TRP A 140 6.89 -6.06 7.14
CA TRP A 140 5.61 -6.24 7.81
C TRP A 140 5.70 -5.87 9.27
N VAL A 141 4.54 -5.58 9.83
CA VAL A 141 4.36 -5.33 11.26
C VAL A 141 3.30 -6.27 11.79
N GLU A 142 3.46 -6.73 13.03
CA GLU A 142 2.45 -7.53 13.70
C GLU A 142 1.62 -6.64 14.60
N VAL A 143 0.31 -6.66 14.40
CA VAL A 143 -0.63 -5.94 15.26
C VAL A 143 -1.19 -6.92 16.26
N GLN A 144 -0.97 -6.63 17.53
CA GLN A 144 -1.45 -7.44 18.64
C GLN A 144 -2.74 -6.83 19.21
N ALA A 145 -3.50 -7.65 19.93
CA ALA A 145 -4.73 -7.24 20.61
C ALA A 145 -4.46 -6.26 21.76
#